data_AF-A0A3S8RZW0-F1
#
_entry.id   AF-A0A3S8RZW0-F1
#
_cell.length_a   1.000
_cell.length_b   1.000
_cell.length_c   1.000
_cell.angle_alpha   90.00
_cell.angle_beta   90.00
_cell.angle_gamma   90.00
#
_symmetry.space_group_name_H-M   'P 1'
#
loop_
_entity.id
_entity.type
_entity.pdbx_description
1 polymer ?
#
loop_
_entity_poly.entity_id
_entity_poly.type
_entity_poly.pdbx_seq_one_letter_code
_entity_poly.pdbx_strand_id
1 'polypeptide(L)'
;MEALFLKGIYLLSDHHKLDKAFELFRMHYRQNKWDEAEQVADYMNDLAHNLYQEQLQRSADGMNFTLQTKRPLVFYYAYSYLGKAIVYQEKRLFDQAREYIIKYAEMGWFNGLDDEGIEEVERFRFFAKANLFAVDLLSGKKEVLDEYVHFIRENGEELLPGLIVITEAANHHHWDVNHILNEFSQQFDDFSSYEDMGNRVYYTKLLYQLVVYYFKQNKYSIALNYILEFLSFSSNMEADNELKVVMALFEEYRAFASEEQQNQFKTIIKGVLSNEKNDYFSCYGVNVS
;
A
#
# COMPACT_ATOMS: atom_id res chain seq x y z
N MET A 1 5.59 -26.49 -5.59
CA MET A 1 5.38 -25.07 -5.25
C MET A 1 5.62 -24.83 -3.76
N GLU A 2 5.03 -25.62 -2.86
CA GLU A 2 5.31 -25.61 -1.40
C GLU A 2 6.81 -25.69 -1.03
N ALA A 3 7.59 -26.52 -1.72
CA ALA A 3 9.02 -26.68 -1.40
C ALA A 3 9.87 -25.42 -1.67
N LEU A 4 9.45 -24.55 -2.61
CA LEU A 4 10.12 -23.28 -2.87
C LEU A 4 9.65 -22.20 -1.90
N PHE A 5 8.36 -22.22 -1.56
CA PHE A 5 7.75 -21.35 -0.55
C PHE A 5 8.40 -21.53 0.83
N LEU A 6 8.57 -22.78 1.27
CA LEU A 6 9.27 -23.11 2.52
C LEU A 6 10.76 -22.74 2.48
N LYS A 7 11.40 -22.78 1.30
CA LYS A 7 12.82 -22.43 1.13
C LYS A 7 13.05 -20.92 1.27
N GLY A 8 12.10 -20.09 0.82
CA GLY A 8 12.11 -18.64 1.06
C GLY A 8 11.96 -18.29 2.54
N ILE A 9 11.08 -18.99 3.26
CA ILE A 9 10.91 -18.85 4.72
C ILE A 9 12.19 -19.22 5.48
N TYR A 10 12.97 -20.20 5.00
CA TYR A 10 14.18 -20.65 5.72
C TYR A 10 15.35 -19.66 5.68
N LEU A 11 15.41 -18.75 4.70
CA LEU A 11 16.56 -17.84 4.48
C LEU A 11 16.53 -16.56 5.34
N LEU A 12 15.43 -16.30 6.07
CA LEU A 12 15.28 -15.15 6.95
C LEU A 12 15.61 -15.54 8.41
N SER A 13 16.90 -15.53 8.82
CA SER A 13 17.45 -15.55 10.20
C SER A 13 16.82 -16.48 11.29
N ASP A 14 17.29 -16.40 12.55
CA ASP A 14 16.85 -17.26 13.70
C ASP A 14 15.45 -16.92 14.27
N HIS A 15 14.58 -16.29 13.48
CA HIS A 15 13.29 -15.79 13.95
C HIS A 15 12.17 -16.84 13.90
N HIS A 16 11.10 -16.65 14.66
CA HIS A 16 9.95 -17.54 14.64
C HIS A 16 9.24 -17.53 13.27
N LYS A 17 8.63 -18.64 12.88
CA LYS A 17 8.00 -18.80 11.55
C LYS A 17 6.91 -17.75 11.25
N LEU A 18 6.19 -17.27 12.27
CA LEU A 18 5.20 -16.20 12.14
C LEU A 18 5.84 -14.86 11.76
N ASP A 19 6.98 -14.50 12.37
CA ASP A 19 7.73 -13.30 11.99
C ASP A 19 8.17 -13.36 10.53
N LYS A 20 8.66 -14.53 10.10
CA LYS A 20 9.10 -14.72 8.71
C LYS A 20 7.94 -14.64 7.73
N ALA A 21 6.78 -15.22 8.07
CA ALA A 21 5.58 -15.14 7.24
C ALA A 21 5.11 -13.69 7.10
N PHE A 22 5.10 -12.93 8.19
CA PHE A 22 4.78 -11.51 8.16
C PHE A 22 5.72 -10.72 7.24
N GLU A 23 7.04 -10.90 7.37
CA GLU A 23 8.01 -10.23 6.49
C GLU A 23 7.86 -10.62 5.02
N LEU A 24 7.62 -11.91 4.77
CA LEU A 24 7.43 -12.43 3.41
C LEU A 24 6.15 -11.88 2.77
N PHE A 25 5.06 -11.75 3.54
CA PHE A 25 3.84 -11.10 3.08
C PHE A 25 4.13 -9.67 2.65
N ARG A 26 4.82 -8.88 3.50
CA ARG A 26 5.17 -7.49 3.18
C ARG A 26 6.07 -7.37 1.95
N MET A 27 6.95 -8.34 1.71
CA MET A 27 7.77 -8.38 0.51
C MET A 27 6.92 -8.61 -0.74
N HIS A 28 6.02 -9.61 -0.73
CA HIS A 28 5.14 -9.88 -1.87
C HIS A 28 4.14 -8.74 -2.10
N TYR A 29 3.60 -8.15 -1.04
CA TYR A 29 2.76 -6.94 -1.10
C TYR A 29 3.48 -5.80 -1.82
N ARG A 30 4.73 -5.49 -1.46
CA ARG A 30 5.52 -4.43 -2.12
C ARG A 30 5.80 -4.70 -3.60
N GLN A 31 5.81 -5.97 -4.00
CA GLN A 31 6.04 -6.40 -5.37
C GLN A 31 4.74 -6.61 -6.17
N ASN A 32 3.58 -6.29 -5.59
CA ASN A 32 2.26 -6.54 -6.16
C ASN A 32 2.04 -8.02 -6.57
N LYS A 33 2.72 -8.96 -5.88
CA LYS A 33 2.63 -10.40 -6.08
C LYS A 33 1.46 -10.97 -5.27
N TRP A 34 0.25 -10.69 -5.74
CA TRP A 34 -0.97 -10.90 -4.95
C TRP A 34 -1.28 -12.38 -4.68
N ASP A 35 -0.99 -13.27 -5.63
CA ASP A 35 -1.21 -14.71 -5.45
C ASP A 35 -0.24 -15.30 -4.42
N GLU A 36 1.02 -14.87 -4.44
CA GLU A 36 2.01 -15.27 -3.44
C GLU A 36 1.70 -14.64 -2.07
N ALA A 37 1.30 -13.38 -2.02
CA ALA A 37 0.88 -12.71 -0.78
C ALA A 37 -0.31 -13.44 -0.13
N GLU A 38 -1.27 -13.89 -0.94
CA GLU A 38 -2.42 -14.69 -0.49
C GLU A 38 -1.97 -15.99 0.17
N GLN A 39 -1.10 -16.74 -0.50
CA GLN A 39 -0.55 -17.99 0.04
C GLN A 39 0.19 -17.78 1.37
N VAL A 40 0.92 -16.67 1.50
CA VAL A 40 1.57 -16.31 2.77
C VAL A 40 0.56 -15.98 3.86
N ALA A 41 -0.51 -15.26 3.52
CA ALA A 41 -1.57 -14.94 4.47
C ALA A 41 -2.28 -16.19 4.97
N ASP A 42 -2.60 -17.14 4.07
CA ASP A 42 -3.22 -18.42 4.42
C ASP A 42 -2.28 -19.25 5.32
N TYR A 43 -1.00 -19.38 4.96
CA TYR A 43 0.00 -20.07 5.79
C TYR A 43 0.14 -19.45 7.19
N MET A 44 0.16 -18.11 7.28
CA MET A 44 0.25 -17.41 8.55
C MET A 44 -1.00 -17.61 9.39
N ASN A 45 -2.19 -17.65 8.78
CA ASN A 45 -3.45 -17.93 9.47
C ASN A 45 -3.44 -19.35 10.06
N ASP A 46 -3.10 -20.35 9.25
CA ASP A 46 -3.04 -21.75 9.68
C ASP A 46 -2.05 -21.93 10.84
N LEU A 47 -0.86 -21.32 10.73
CA LEU A 47 0.16 -21.38 11.78
C LEU A 47 -0.30 -20.68 13.06
N ALA A 48 -0.86 -19.48 12.95
CA ALA A 48 -1.36 -18.73 14.11
C ALA A 48 -2.53 -19.45 14.78
N HIS A 49 -3.42 -20.08 14.00
CA HIS A 49 -4.54 -20.84 14.51
C HIS A 49 -4.11 -22.09 15.27
N ASN A 50 -3.19 -22.87 14.73
CA ASN A 50 -2.67 -24.05 15.43
C ASN A 50 -1.99 -23.68 16.76
N LEU A 51 -1.21 -22.59 16.77
CA LEU A 51 -0.59 -22.08 18.00
C LEU A 51 -1.62 -21.58 19.02
N TYR A 52 -2.71 -20.97 18.55
CA TYR A 52 -3.79 -20.53 19.43
C TYR A 52 -4.53 -21.71 20.07
N GLN A 53 -4.80 -22.78 19.31
CA GLN A 53 -5.37 -24.00 19.87
C GLN A 53 -4.43 -24.64 20.90
N GLU A 54 -3.12 -24.67 20.63
CA GLU A 54 -2.13 -25.15 21.60
C GLU A 54 -2.13 -24.29 22.87
N GLN A 55 -2.17 -22.97 22.74
CA GLN A 55 -2.26 -22.04 23.87
C GLN A 55 -3.49 -22.32 24.74
N LEU A 56 -4.66 -22.50 24.13
CA LEU A 56 -5.90 -22.83 24.83
C LEU A 56 -5.79 -24.16 25.58
N GLN A 57 -5.24 -25.19 24.93
CA GLN A 57 -5.06 -26.50 25.55
C GLN A 57 -4.10 -26.44 26.75
N ARG A 58 -2.94 -25.79 26.60
CA ARG A 58 -1.99 -25.65 27.70
C ARG A 58 -2.56 -24.85 28.86
N SER A 59 -3.31 -23.78 28.57
CA SER A 59 -3.99 -23.00 29.60
C SER A 59 -5.01 -23.83 30.37
N ALA A 60 -5.78 -24.69 29.69
CA ALA A 60 -6.71 -25.61 30.33
C ALA A 60 -6.00 -26.64 31.24
N ASP A 61 -4.80 -27.06 30.85
CA ASP A 61 -3.94 -27.95 31.65
C ASP A 61 -3.17 -27.21 32.77
N GLY A 62 -3.38 -25.90 32.95
CA GLY A 62 -2.69 -25.07 33.94
C GLY A 62 -1.21 -24.83 33.62
N MET A 63 -0.79 -25.07 32.37
CA MET A 63 0.58 -24.85 31.90
C MET A 63 0.73 -23.47 31.27
N ASN A 64 1.88 -22.84 31.50
CA ASN A 64 2.24 -21.60 30.82
C ASN A 64 2.52 -21.85 29.33
N PHE A 65 1.98 -20.99 28.48
CA PHE A 65 2.30 -20.90 27.06
C PHE A 65 3.16 -19.66 26.84
N THR A 66 4.34 -19.82 26.24
CA THR A 66 5.22 -18.70 25.90
C THR A 66 5.59 -18.81 24.43
N LEU A 67 5.22 -17.79 23.67
CA LEU A 67 5.56 -17.68 22.26
C LEU A 67 6.72 -16.70 22.10
N GLN A 68 7.80 -17.15 21.48
CA GLN A 68 8.99 -16.33 21.23
C GLN A 68 8.86 -15.66 19.85
N THR A 69 7.95 -14.70 19.74
CA THR A 69 7.69 -13.88 18.55
C THR A 69 7.93 -12.40 18.85
N LYS A 70 8.09 -11.58 17.81
CA LYS A 70 8.24 -10.11 17.99
C LYS A 70 6.97 -9.41 18.45
N ARG A 71 5.81 -10.06 18.28
CA ARG A 71 4.47 -9.53 18.58
C ARG A 71 3.62 -10.62 19.24
N PRO A 72 2.53 -10.27 19.94
CA PRO A 72 1.63 -11.26 20.52
C PRO A 72 0.94 -12.10 19.44
N LEU A 73 0.49 -13.30 19.79
CA LEU A 73 -0.10 -14.23 18.81
C LEU A 73 -1.31 -13.63 18.07
N VAL A 74 -2.13 -12.83 18.78
CA VAL A 74 -3.30 -12.15 18.21
C VAL A 74 -2.93 -11.25 17.03
N PHE A 75 -1.73 -10.65 17.04
CA PHE A 75 -1.26 -9.82 15.94
C PHE A 75 -1.19 -10.61 14.63
N TYR A 76 -0.50 -11.77 14.63
CA TYR A 76 -0.36 -12.55 13.39
C TYR A 76 -1.69 -13.16 12.96
N TYR A 77 -2.53 -13.54 13.92
CA TYR A 77 -3.87 -14.04 13.65
C TYR A 77 -4.72 -12.98 12.93
N ALA A 78 -4.81 -11.77 13.49
CA ALA A 78 -5.54 -10.65 12.89
C ALA A 78 -4.90 -10.15 11.59
N TYR A 79 -3.57 -10.08 11.54
CA TYR A 79 -2.83 -9.65 10.36
C TYR A 79 -3.02 -10.60 9.18
N SER A 80 -3.19 -11.90 9.42
CA SER A 80 -3.49 -12.85 8.33
C SER A 80 -4.83 -12.55 7.65
N TYR A 81 -5.85 -12.14 8.41
CA TYR A 81 -7.11 -11.69 7.84
C TYR A 81 -7.00 -10.32 7.16
N LEU A 82 -6.26 -9.38 7.75
CA LEU A 82 -5.94 -8.10 7.10
C LEU A 82 -5.23 -8.33 5.76
N GLY A 83 -4.26 -9.24 5.72
CA GLY A 83 -3.53 -9.58 4.50
C GLY A 83 -4.45 -10.14 3.41
N LYS A 84 -5.39 -11.03 3.78
CA LYS A 84 -6.43 -11.52 2.84
C LYS A 84 -7.35 -10.39 2.37
N ALA A 85 -7.79 -9.52 3.27
CA ALA A 85 -8.62 -8.37 2.90
C ALA A 85 -7.94 -7.46 1.88
N ILE A 86 -6.66 -7.15 2.10
CA ILE A 86 -5.83 -6.37 1.16
C ILE A 86 -5.75 -7.06 -0.20
N VAL A 87 -5.41 -8.36 -0.24
CA VAL A 87 -5.32 -9.10 -1.51
C VAL A 87 -6.65 -9.07 -2.26
N TYR A 88 -7.77 -9.28 -1.58
CA TYR A 88 -9.07 -9.24 -2.23
C TYR A 88 -9.47 -7.84 -2.70
N GLN A 89 -9.14 -6.79 -1.94
CA GLN A 89 -9.33 -5.41 -2.39
C GLN A 89 -8.57 -5.13 -3.69
N GLU A 90 -7.29 -5.50 -3.75
CA GLU A 90 -6.44 -5.31 -4.94
C GLU A 90 -6.93 -6.13 -6.14
N LYS A 91 -7.48 -7.33 -5.88
CA LYS A 91 -8.15 -8.16 -6.90
C LYS A 91 -9.56 -7.67 -7.26
N ARG A 92 -10.05 -6.55 -6.71
CA ARG A 92 -11.41 -6.00 -6.88
C ARG A 92 -12.53 -6.92 -6.40
N LEU A 93 -12.20 -7.88 -5.53
CA LEU A 93 -13.12 -8.82 -4.90
C LEU A 93 -13.67 -8.23 -3.60
N PHE A 94 -14.41 -7.13 -3.72
CA PHE A 94 -14.77 -6.27 -2.59
C PHE A 94 -15.61 -6.96 -1.50
N ASP A 95 -16.53 -7.85 -1.88
CA ASP A 95 -17.34 -8.57 -0.89
C ASP A 95 -16.47 -9.50 -0.03
N GLN A 96 -15.54 -10.22 -0.65
CA GLN A 96 -14.57 -11.07 0.06
C GLN A 96 -13.63 -10.23 0.92
N ALA A 97 -13.21 -9.06 0.45
CA ALA A 97 -12.43 -8.13 1.26
C ALA A 97 -13.20 -7.73 2.53
N ARG A 98 -14.47 -7.34 2.42
CA ARG A 98 -15.33 -7.00 3.59
C ARG A 98 -15.45 -8.15 4.58
N GLU A 99 -15.69 -9.37 4.10
CA GLU A 99 -15.80 -10.55 4.97
C GLU A 99 -14.55 -10.72 5.83
N TYR A 100 -13.36 -10.54 5.26
CA TYR A 100 -12.12 -10.62 6.01
C TYR A 100 -11.87 -9.41 6.91
N ILE A 101 -12.33 -8.21 6.50
CA ILE A 101 -12.25 -7.02 7.37
C ILE A 101 -13.04 -7.21 8.65
N ILE A 102 -14.27 -7.72 8.55
CA ILE A 102 -15.12 -7.97 9.71
C ILE A 102 -14.45 -8.97 10.67
N LYS A 103 -13.74 -9.99 10.14
CA LYS A 103 -13.06 -10.98 10.98
C LYS A 103 -11.99 -10.36 11.87
N TYR A 104 -11.17 -9.43 11.38
CA TYR A 104 -10.13 -8.81 12.21
C TYR A 104 -10.60 -7.57 12.97
N ALA A 105 -11.76 -7.00 12.60
CA ALA A 105 -12.40 -5.93 13.38
C ALA A 105 -12.78 -6.40 14.80
N GLU A 106 -13.12 -7.68 14.94
CA GLU A 106 -13.55 -8.30 16.19
C GLU A 106 -12.58 -9.40 16.60
N MET A 107 -11.63 -9.03 17.46
CA MET A 107 -10.64 -9.94 18.06
C MET A 107 -10.75 -9.98 19.58
N GLY A 108 -11.82 -9.42 20.16
CA GLY A 108 -12.04 -9.43 21.61
C GLY A 108 -12.34 -10.83 22.18
N TRP A 109 -12.70 -11.78 21.32
CA TRP A 109 -12.87 -13.19 21.68
C TRP A 109 -11.54 -13.94 21.86
N PHE A 110 -10.41 -13.34 21.48
CA PHE A 110 -9.10 -13.98 21.60
C PHE A 110 -8.74 -14.14 23.08
N ASN A 111 -8.45 -15.37 23.50
CA ASN A 111 -8.17 -15.68 24.90
C ASN A 111 -6.68 -15.55 25.21
N GLY A 112 -6.35 -15.10 26.42
CA GLY A 112 -4.96 -14.94 26.85
C GLY A 112 -4.29 -13.68 26.29
N LEU A 113 -5.07 -12.63 26.07
CA LEU A 113 -4.54 -11.30 25.75
C LEU A 113 -3.90 -10.67 27.01
N ASP A 114 -2.67 -10.21 26.82
CA ASP A 114 -1.99 -9.27 27.71
C ASP A 114 -2.22 -7.82 27.23
N ASP A 115 -1.61 -6.86 27.91
CA ASP A 115 -1.77 -5.44 27.57
C ASP A 115 -1.36 -5.14 26.12
N GLU A 116 -0.24 -5.72 25.64
CA GLU A 116 0.19 -5.60 24.23
C GLU A 116 -0.83 -6.23 23.28
N GLY A 117 -1.37 -7.40 23.62
CA GLY A 117 -2.43 -8.04 22.86
C GLY A 117 -3.71 -7.19 22.76
N ILE A 118 -4.11 -6.52 23.84
CA ILE A 118 -5.27 -5.61 23.84
C ILE A 118 -5.02 -4.39 22.95
N GLU A 119 -3.83 -3.79 23.03
CA GLU A 119 -3.44 -2.68 22.14
C GLU A 119 -3.49 -3.08 20.66
N GLU A 120 -3.03 -4.30 20.35
CA GLU A 120 -3.10 -4.88 19.02
C GLU A 120 -4.55 -5.02 18.53
N VAL A 121 -5.46 -5.54 19.37
CA VAL A 121 -6.89 -5.66 19.04
C VAL A 121 -7.51 -4.31 18.72
N GLU A 122 -7.26 -3.28 19.53
CA GLU A 122 -7.77 -1.94 19.27
C GLU A 122 -7.21 -1.34 17.98
N ARG A 123 -5.92 -1.58 17.69
CA ARG A 123 -5.32 -1.12 16.43
C ARG A 123 -5.93 -1.80 15.21
N PHE A 124 -6.18 -3.11 15.26
CA PHE A 124 -6.87 -3.81 14.17
C PHE A 124 -8.32 -3.35 14.00
N ARG A 125 -9.01 -3.01 15.09
CA ARG A 125 -10.35 -2.42 15.02
C ARG A 125 -10.32 -1.06 14.30
N PHE A 126 -9.33 -0.23 14.58
CA PHE A 126 -9.11 1.02 13.86
C PHE A 126 -8.85 0.79 12.36
N PHE A 127 -7.92 -0.11 12.01
CA PHE A 127 -7.65 -0.47 10.62
C PHE A 127 -8.88 -1.05 9.91
N ALA A 128 -9.74 -1.78 10.62
CA ALA A 128 -10.96 -2.32 10.04
C ALA A 128 -11.91 -1.21 9.63
N LYS A 129 -12.05 -0.17 10.45
CA LYS A 129 -12.87 1.00 10.13
C LYS A 129 -12.36 1.71 8.87
N ALA A 130 -11.06 2.01 8.82
CA ALA A 130 -10.45 2.65 7.65
C ALA A 130 -10.61 1.81 6.36
N ASN A 131 -10.35 0.50 6.45
CA ASN A 131 -10.43 -0.39 5.30
C ASN A 131 -11.87 -0.67 4.84
N LEU A 132 -12.86 -0.66 5.74
CA LEU A 132 -14.26 -0.76 5.34
C LEU A 132 -14.67 0.44 4.49
N PHE A 133 -14.32 1.66 4.91
CA PHE A 133 -14.56 2.84 4.08
C PHE A 133 -13.90 2.71 2.72
N ALA A 134 -12.64 2.28 2.69
CA ALA A 134 -11.89 2.13 1.45
C ALA A 134 -12.57 1.13 0.50
N VAL A 135 -12.89 -0.08 0.98
CA VAL A 135 -13.54 -1.12 0.17
C VAL A 135 -14.94 -0.70 -0.29
N ASP A 136 -15.72 -0.05 0.58
CA ASP A 136 -17.04 0.45 0.22
C ASP A 136 -16.98 1.51 -0.87
N LEU A 137 -16.10 2.49 -0.72
CA LEU A 137 -15.94 3.55 -1.70
C LEU A 137 -15.42 3.00 -3.05
N LEU A 138 -14.39 2.15 -3.03
CA LEU A 138 -13.86 1.52 -4.24
C LEU A 138 -14.92 0.66 -4.97
N SER A 139 -15.83 0.04 -4.24
CA SER A 139 -16.92 -0.75 -4.81
C SER A 139 -18.05 0.09 -5.43
N GLY A 140 -18.03 1.41 -5.27
CA GLY A 140 -19.01 2.32 -5.88
C GLY A 140 -20.08 2.87 -4.92
N LYS A 141 -19.97 2.59 -3.62
CA LYS A 141 -20.90 3.15 -2.60
C LYS A 141 -20.55 4.60 -2.30
N LYS A 142 -20.93 5.51 -3.20
CA LYS A 142 -20.59 6.93 -3.08
C LYS A 142 -21.11 7.56 -1.77
N GLU A 143 -22.19 7.04 -1.22
CA GLU A 143 -22.82 7.48 0.02
C GLU A 143 -21.90 7.47 1.24
N VAL A 144 -20.82 6.66 1.25
CA VAL A 144 -19.85 6.65 2.35
C VAL A 144 -18.78 7.75 2.25
N LEU A 145 -18.71 8.47 1.13
CA LEU A 145 -17.63 9.41 0.83
C LEU A 145 -17.52 10.52 1.89
N ASP A 146 -18.64 11.15 2.26
CA ASP A 146 -18.61 12.28 3.20
C ASP A 146 -18.15 11.84 4.59
N GLU A 147 -18.60 10.67 5.04
CA GLU A 147 -18.16 10.09 6.32
C GLU A 147 -16.69 9.70 6.27
N TYR A 148 -16.23 9.15 5.14
CA TYR A 148 -14.82 8.80 4.98
C TYR A 148 -13.91 10.04 4.95
N VAL A 149 -14.32 11.11 4.26
CA VAL A 149 -13.61 12.40 4.26
C VAL A 149 -13.54 12.97 5.67
N HIS A 150 -14.61 12.88 6.45
CA HIS A 150 -14.58 13.27 7.86
C HIS A 150 -13.61 12.40 8.67
N PHE A 151 -13.63 11.08 8.47
CA PHE A 151 -12.73 10.16 9.15
C PHE A 151 -11.25 10.49 8.89
N ILE A 152 -10.85 10.68 7.63
CA ILE A 152 -9.44 10.98 7.30
C ILE A 152 -9.00 12.38 7.77
N ARG A 153 -9.93 13.32 7.91
CA ARG A 153 -9.67 14.65 8.49
C ARG A 153 -9.27 14.56 9.96
N GLU A 154 -9.93 13.69 10.72
CA GLU A 154 -9.66 13.49 12.14
C GLU A 154 -8.48 12.56 12.42
N ASN A 155 -7.97 11.85 11.39
CA ASN A 155 -6.95 10.82 11.52
C ASN A 155 -5.81 11.05 10.53
N GLY A 156 -4.80 11.85 10.92
CA GLY A 156 -3.72 12.28 10.03
C GLY A 156 -2.92 11.13 9.37
N GLU A 157 -2.78 9.99 10.04
CA GLU A 157 -2.11 8.81 9.48
C GLU A 157 -2.90 8.18 8.30
N GLU A 158 -4.22 8.37 8.27
CA GLU A 158 -5.12 7.86 7.24
C GLU A 158 -5.34 8.85 6.09
N LEU A 159 -4.79 10.07 6.18
CA LEU A 159 -5.01 11.10 5.17
C LEU A 159 -4.45 10.71 3.80
N LEU A 160 -3.18 10.32 3.73
CA LEU A 160 -2.55 9.93 2.46
C LEU A 160 -3.18 8.64 1.88
N PRO A 161 -3.32 7.53 2.64
CA PRO A 161 -4.05 6.35 2.16
C PRO A 161 -5.48 6.67 1.70
N GLY A 162 -6.21 7.50 2.44
CA GLY A 162 -7.56 7.89 2.12
C GLY A 162 -7.67 8.69 0.83
N LEU A 163 -6.77 9.65 0.58
CA LEU A 163 -6.72 10.41 -0.66
C LEU A 163 -6.44 9.53 -1.88
N ILE A 164 -5.60 8.51 -1.74
CA ILE A 164 -5.36 7.53 -2.81
C ILE A 164 -6.68 6.82 -3.14
N VAL A 165 -7.37 6.29 -2.12
CA VAL A 165 -8.62 5.55 -2.31
C VAL A 165 -9.73 6.43 -2.89
N ILE A 166 -9.89 7.65 -2.40
CA ILE A 166 -10.89 8.61 -2.91
C ILE A 166 -10.63 8.91 -4.39
N THR A 167 -9.39 9.22 -4.74
CA THR A 167 -9.01 9.56 -6.13
C THR A 167 -9.14 8.34 -7.05
N GLU A 168 -8.78 7.16 -6.57
CA GLU A 168 -8.93 5.91 -7.31
C GLU A 168 -10.40 5.55 -7.56
N ALA A 169 -11.25 5.65 -6.54
CA ALA A 169 -12.68 5.43 -6.68
C ALA A 169 -13.30 6.46 -7.64
N ALA A 170 -12.89 7.74 -7.53
CA ALA A 170 -13.32 8.78 -8.46
C ALA A 170 -12.88 8.49 -9.90
N ASN A 171 -11.67 7.98 -10.09
CA ASN A 171 -11.18 7.53 -11.39
C ASN A 171 -12.01 6.38 -11.96
N HIS A 172 -12.36 5.40 -11.15
CA HIS A 172 -13.09 4.22 -11.60
C HIS A 172 -14.56 4.52 -11.91
N HIS A 173 -15.22 5.31 -11.05
CA HIS A 173 -16.65 5.60 -11.12
C HIS A 173 -17.01 6.94 -11.75
N HIS A 174 -16.01 7.67 -12.27
CA HIS A 174 -16.17 8.98 -12.92
C HIS A 174 -16.80 10.04 -12.01
N TRP A 175 -16.37 10.09 -10.74
CA TRP A 175 -16.85 11.09 -9.79
C TRP A 175 -16.00 12.35 -9.80
N ASP A 176 -16.62 13.51 -9.57
CA ASP A 176 -15.91 14.76 -9.28
C ASP A 176 -15.66 14.87 -7.76
N VAL A 177 -14.38 14.83 -7.40
CA VAL A 177 -13.84 15.01 -6.05
C VAL A 177 -12.92 16.24 -5.95
N ASN A 178 -13.00 17.19 -6.90
CA ASN A 178 -12.17 18.40 -6.92
C ASN A 178 -12.28 19.20 -5.61
N HIS A 179 -13.48 19.26 -5.02
CA HIS A 179 -13.69 19.94 -3.74
C HIS A 179 -12.87 19.33 -2.59
N ILE A 180 -12.73 18.00 -2.56
CA ILE A 180 -11.94 17.27 -1.56
C ILE A 180 -10.44 17.49 -1.83
N LEU A 181 -10.00 17.35 -3.09
CA LEU A 181 -8.59 17.55 -3.44
C LEU A 181 -8.13 18.99 -3.16
N ASN A 182 -9.00 19.98 -3.38
CA ASN A 182 -8.73 21.38 -3.04
C ASN A 182 -8.70 21.62 -1.54
N GLU A 183 -9.51 20.91 -0.74
CA GLU A 183 -9.48 21.00 0.72
C GLU A 183 -8.11 20.57 1.27
N PHE A 184 -7.54 19.50 0.72
CA PHE A 184 -6.29 18.92 1.19
C PHE A 184 -5.04 19.35 0.42
N SER A 185 -5.12 20.40 -0.40
CA SER A 185 -4.02 20.77 -1.30
C SER A 185 -2.77 21.24 -0.56
N GLN A 186 -2.91 21.83 0.64
CA GLN A 186 -1.77 22.28 1.44
C GLN A 186 -0.97 21.11 2.02
N GLN A 187 -1.64 20.00 2.35
CA GLN A 187 -1.02 18.81 2.90
C GLN A 187 -0.20 18.04 1.86
N PHE A 188 -0.36 18.34 0.56
CA PHE A 188 0.46 17.73 -0.49
C PHE A 188 1.91 18.19 -0.39
N ASP A 189 2.15 19.43 0.05
CA ASP A 189 3.50 19.94 0.29
C ASP A 189 4.18 19.13 1.41
N ASP A 190 3.45 18.78 2.46
CA ASP A 190 3.95 17.92 3.54
C ASP A 190 4.32 16.54 3.00
N PHE A 191 3.50 15.96 2.10
CA PHE A 191 3.77 14.66 1.52
C PHE A 191 5.00 14.64 0.61
N SER A 192 5.19 15.72 -0.14
CA SER A 192 6.38 15.92 -0.98
C SER A 192 7.67 15.95 -0.15
N SER A 193 7.58 16.32 1.14
CA SER A 193 8.74 16.40 2.03
C SER A 193 9.14 15.06 2.67
N TYR A 194 8.39 13.97 2.45
CA TYR A 194 8.64 12.71 3.13
C TYR A 194 10.03 12.12 2.82
N GLU A 195 10.78 11.84 3.88
CA GLU A 195 12.06 11.14 3.81
C GLU A 195 11.90 9.62 3.91
N ASP A 196 10.85 9.14 4.59
CA ASP A 196 10.58 7.70 4.75
C ASP A 196 10.19 7.03 3.43
N MET A 197 10.83 5.89 3.14
CA MET A 197 10.63 5.14 1.91
C MET A 197 9.19 4.62 1.79
N GLY A 198 8.56 4.22 2.90
CA GLY A 198 7.16 3.78 2.92
C GLY A 198 6.22 4.89 2.49
N ASN A 199 6.33 6.06 3.11
CA ASN A 199 5.51 7.22 2.77
C ASN A 199 5.71 7.69 1.32
N ARG A 200 6.93 7.61 0.78
CA ARG A 200 7.20 7.88 -0.65
C ARG A 200 6.46 6.94 -1.60
N VAL A 201 6.33 5.66 -1.26
CA VAL A 201 5.57 4.69 -2.07
C VAL A 201 4.10 5.08 -2.11
N TYR A 202 3.52 5.48 -0.97
CA TYR A 202 2.13 5.93 -0.94
C TYR A 202 1.95 7.25 -1.70
N TYR A 203 2.89 8.19 -1.57
CA TYR A 203 2.80 9.46 -2.27
C TYR A 203 2.88 9.30 -3.79
N THR A 204 3.79 8.45 -4.29
CA THR A 204 3.86 8.13 -5.73
C THR A 204 2.59 7.46 -6.24
N LYS A 205 1.92 6.62 -5.44
CA LYS A 205 0.59 6.09 -5.77
C LYS A 205 -0.47 7.19 -5.88
N LEU A 206 -0.47 8.16 -4.95
CA LEU A 206 -1.38 9.31 -5.02
C LEU A 206 -1.14 10.13 -6.29
N LEU A 207 0.12 10.47 -6.58
CA LEU A 207 0.49 11.21 -7.79
C LEU A 207 0.01 10.49 -9.05
N TYR A 208 0.19 9.17 -9.14
CA TYR A 208 -0.34 8.38 -10.25
C TYR A 208 -1.86 8.50 -10.40
N GLN A 209 -2.61 8.38 -9.30
CA GLN A 209 -4.07 8.54 -9.33
C GLN A 209 -4.49 9.95 -9.76
N LEU A 210 -3.77 10.98 -9.30
CA LEU A 210 -4.02 12.38 -9.69
C LEU A 210 -3.76 12.60 -11.19
N VAL A 211 -2.68 12.03 -11.74
CA VAL A 211 -2.40 12.07 -13.18
C VAL A 211 -3.58 11.53 -13.97
N VAL A 212 -4.06 10.32 -13.64
CA VAL A 212 -5.21 9.69 -14.31
C VAL A 212 -6.47 10.57 -14.16
N TYR A 213 -6.71 11.10 -12.97
CA TYR A 213 -7.89 11.89 -12.65
C TYR A 213 -7.97 13.19 -13.44
N TYR A 214 -6.86 13.94 -13.52
CA TYR A 214 -6.82 15.20 -14.24
C TYR A 214 -6.79 15.02 -15.76
N PHE A 215 -6.22 13.92 -16.27
CA PHE A 215 -6.35 13.57 -17.69
C PHE A 215 -7.80 13.29 -18.08
N LYS A 216 -8.56 12.53 -17.28
CA LYS A 216 -9.99 12.25 -17.53
C LYS A 216 -10.85 13.52 -17.55
N GLN A 217 -10.40 14.59 -16.91
CA GLN A 217 -11.07 15.89 -16.91
C GLN A 217 -10.55 16.86 -17.99
N ASN A 218 -9.66 16.43 -18.89
CA ASN A 218 -8.98 17.29 -19.87
C ASN A 218 -8.18 18.45 -19.23
N LYS A 219 -7.79 18.33 -17.96
CA LYS A 219 -6.96 19.31 -17.24
C LYS A 219 -5.47 18.99 -17.47
N TYR A 220 -5.05 19.00 -18.73
CA TYR A 220 -3.74 18.50 -19.17
C TYR A 220 -2.55 19.16 -18.47
N SER A 221 -2.55 20.48 -18.35
CA SER A 221 -1.45 21.20 -17.68
C SER A 221 -1.25 20.76 -16.23
N ILE A 222 -2.34 20.45 -15.52
CA ILE A 222 -2.28 19.98 -14.12
C ILE A 222 -1.78 18.52 -14.08
N ALA A 223 -2.31 17.66 -14.95
CA ALA A 223 -1.87 16.26 -15.05
C ALA A 223 -0.37 16.15 -15.37
N LEU A 224 0.14 17.00 -16.26
CA LEU A 224 1.56 17.05 -16.62
C LEU A 224 2.44 17.51 -15.44
N ASN A 225 1.98 18.42 -14.59
CA ASN A 225 2.71 18.77 -13.36
C ASN A 225 2.86 17.56 -12.43
N TYR A 226 1.78 16.80 -12.22
CA TYR A 226 1.85 15.59 -11.39
C TYR A 226 2.72 14.49 -12.01
N ILE A 227 2.83 14.40 -13.35
CA ILE A 227 3.82 13.51 -13.99
C ILE A 227 5.24 13.95 -13.64
N LEU A 228 5.56 15.25 -13.77
CA LEU A 228 6.89 15.77 -13.47
C LEU A 228 7.27 15.54 -12.01
N GLU A 229 6.32 15.71 -11.10
CA GLU A 229 6.50 15.41 -9.69
C GLU A 229 6.73 13.91 -9.47
N PHE A 230 5.87 13.05 -10.03
CA PHE A 230 6.03 11.59 -9.95
C PHE A 230 7.43 11.16 -10.39
N LEU A 231 7.90 11.64 -11.54
CA LEU A 231 9.21 11.29 -12.09
C LEU A 231 10.37 11.75 -11.20
N SER A 232 10.20 12.88 -10.51
CA SER A 232 11.20 13.39 -9.57
C SER A 232 11.33 12.49 -8.34
N PHE A 233 10.23 11.91 -7.86
CA PHE A 233 10.22 10.99 -6.71
C PHE A 233 10.54 9.52 -7.06
N SER A 234 10.15 9.05 -8.25
CA SER A 234 10.25 7.64 -8.65
C SER A 234 11.64 7.22 -9.11
N SER A 235 12.57 8.17 -9.33
CA SER A 235 13.91 7.92 -9.89
C SER A 235 14.78 6.94 -9.09
N ASN A 236 14.42 6.62 -7.84
CA ASN A 236 15.10 5.66 -6.96
C ASN A 236 14.22 4.46 -6.55
N MET A 237 13.06 4.25 -7.20
CA MET A 237 12.06 3.25 -6.79
C MET A 237 11.90 2.16 -7.85
N GLU A 238 11.67 0.91 -7.43
CA GLU A 238 11.33 -0.23 -8.30
C GLU A 238 9.91 -0.12 -8.90
N ALA A 239 9.53 1.06 -9.41
CA ALA A 239 8.20 1.35 -9.99
C ALA A 239 8.23 1.29 -11.53
N ASP A 240 8.81 0.23 -12.09
CA ASP A 240 9.16 0.15 -13.52
C ASP A 240 7.97 0.26 -14.47
N ASN A 241 6.78 -0.21 -14.07
CA ASN A 241 5.61 -0.22 -14.95
C ASN A 241 4.87 1.12 -14.93
N GLU A 242 4.60 1.66 -13.74
CA GLU A 242 3.98 2.97 -13.57
C GLU A 242 4.84 4.06 -14.21
N LEU A 243 6.18 3.97 -14.04
CA LEU A 243 7.14 4.87 -14.66
C LEU A 243 7.01 4.91 -16.19
N LYS A 244 6.96 3.74 -16.84
CA LYS A 244 6.77 3.64 -18.30
C LYS A 244 5.46 4.27 -18.74
N VAL A 245 4.38 4.04 -17.98
CA VAL A 245 3.05 4.58 -18.28
C VAL A 245 3.05 6.11 -18.18
N VAL A 246 3.58 6.69 -17.10
CA VAL A 246 3.59 8.16 -16.94
C VAL A 246 4.49 8.85 -17.96
N MET A 247 5.62 8.24 -18.33
CA MET A 247 6.49 8.74 -19.39
C MET A 247 5.78 8.73 -20.75
N ALA A 248 5.10 7.63 -21.08
CA ALA A 248 4.31 7.54 -22.30
C ALA A 248 3.17 8.56 -22.32
N LEU A 249 2.48 8.78 -21.19
CA LEU A 249 1.45 9.81 -21.07
C LEU A 249 2.02 11.22 -21.26
N PHE A 250 3.21 11.51 -20.71
CA PHE A 250 3.83 12.81 -20.95
C PHE A 250 4.11 13.05 -22.43
N GLU A 251 4.63 12.04 -23.13
CA GLU A 251 4.94 12.14 -24.56
C GLU A 251 3.67 12.30 -25.41
N GLU A 252 2.64 11.51 -25.14
CA GLU A 252 1.35 11.57 -25.84
C GLU A 252 0.72 12.96 -25.73
N TYR A 253 0.77 13.57 -24.54
CA TYR A 253 0.17 14.88 -24.27
C TYR A 253 1.16 16.04 -24.31
N ARG A 254 2.37 15.84 -24.86
CA ARG A 254 3.44 16.85 -24.89
C ARG A 254 3.02 18.15 -25.56
N ALA A 255 2.13 18.10 -26.55
CA ALA A 255 1.63 19.29 -27.23
C ALA A 255 0.88 20.27 -26.30
N PHE A 256 0.36 19.77 -25.17
CA PHE A 256 -0.31 20.58 -24.14
C PHE A 256 0.64 21.05 -23.04
N ALA A 257 1.90 20.61 -23.05
CA ALA A 257 2.90 20.98 -22.06
C ALA A 257 3.46 22.38 -22.34
N SER A 258 3.59 23.20 -21.30
CA SER A 258 4.30 24.48 -21.39
C SER A 258 5.79 24.26 -21.70
N GLU A 259 6.46 25.29 -22.20
CA GLU A 259 7.91 25.24 -22.43
C GLU A 259 8.68 24.89 -21.14
N GLU A 260 8.24 25.41 -20.00
CA GLU A 260 8.79 25.10 -18.68
C GLU A 260 8.63 23.61 -18.34
N GLN A 261 7.44 23.04 -18.50
CA GLN A 261 7.17 21.62 -18.25
C GLN A 261 8.01 20.72 -19.16
N GLN A 262 8.16 21.08 -20.43
CA GLN A 262 9.00 20.34 -21.38
C GLN A 262 10.48 20.39 -20.98
N ASN A 263 10.96 21.54 -20.53
CA ASN A 263 12.33 21.71 -20.06
C ASN A 263 12.58 20.93 -18.76
N GLN A 264 11.61 20.92 -17.84
CA GLN A 264 11.70 20.14 -16.60
C GLN A 264 11.73 18.64 -16.91
N PHE A 265 10.85 18.15 -17.77
CA PHE A 265 10.84 16.74 -18.21
C PHE A 265 12.20 16.34 -18.78
N LYS A 266 12.72 17.13 -19.72
CA LYS A 266 14.03 16.91 -20.34
C LYS A 266 15.15 16.86 -19.29
N THR A 267 15.08 17.72 -18.28
CA THR A 267 16.06 17.78 -17.19
C THR A 267 16.01 16.52 -16.33
N ILE A 268 14.81 16.07 -15.94
CA ILE A 268 14.61 14.85 -15.15
C ILE A 268 15.14 13.63 -15.91
N ILE A 269 14.75 13.45 -17.18
CA ILE A 269 15.19 12.31 -18.00
C ILE A 269 16.71 12.33 -18.24
N LYS A 270 17.31 13.50 -18.48
CA LYS A 270 18.78 13.63 -18.58
C LYS A 270 19.49 13.32 -17.25
N GLY A 271 18.88 13.66 -16.12
CA GLY A 271 19.36 13.29 -14.79
C GLY A 271 19.39 11.77 -14.61
N VAL A 272 18.30 11.08 -14.97
CA VAL A 272 18.23 9.60 -14.95
C VAL A 272 19.34 8.99 -15.81
N LEU A 273 19.50 9.45 -17.05
CA LEU A 273 20.58 9.00 -17.93
C LEU A 273 21.98 9.24 -17.36
N SER A 274 22.18 10.31 -16.60
CA SER A 274 23.48 10.64 -16.01
C SER A 274 23.78 9.79 -14.77
N ASN A 275 22.75 9.40 -14.02
CA ASN A 275 22.87 8.50 -12.87
C ASN A 275 23.13 7.04 -13.33
N GLU A 276 22.47 6.56 -14.38
CA GLU A 276 22.70 5.22 -14.95
C GLU A 276 24.04 5.10 -15.73
N LYS A 277 24.59 6.22 -16.20
CA LYS A 277 25.89 6.27 -16.92
C LYS A 277 27.07 5.80 -16.08
N ASN A 278 26.99 5.85 -14.75
CA ASN A 278 28.10 5.43 -13.90
C ASN A 278 28.39 3.92 -13.97
N ASP A 279 27.42 3.08 -14.37
CA ASP A 279 27.61 1.61 -14.39
C ASP A 279 27.53 0.95 -15.77
N TYR A 280 26.78 1.47 -16.76
CA TYR A 280 26.47 0.69 -17.98
C TYR A 280 27.04 1.22 -19.32
N PHE A 281 27.04 2.53 -19.56
CA PHE A 281 27.37 3.08 -20.90
C PHE A 281 28.85 3.45 -21.09
N SER A 282 29.59 3.66 -20.01
CA SER A 282 31.04 3.92 -20.06
C SER A 282 31.81 2.75 -20.73
N CYS A 283 31.33 1.51 -20.56
CA CYS A 283 31.88 0.31 -21.18
C CYS A 283 31.70 0.26 -22.71
N TYR A 284 30.77 1.03 -23.29
CA TYR A 284 30.47 1.01 -24.73
C TYR A 284 30.90 2.28 -25.47
N GLY A 285 31.56 3.24 -24.81
CA GLY A 285 32.12 4.43 -25.45
C GLY A 285 31.07 5.40 -26.05
N VAL A 286 29.82 5.33 -25.60
CA VAL A 286 28.75 6.22 -26.06
C VAL A 286 28.73 7.48 -25.20
N ASN A 287 29.19 8.61 -25.75
CA ASN A 287 29.05 9.92 -25.12
C ASN A 287 27.68 10.51 -25.43
N VAL A 288 26.83 10.63 -24.41
CA VAL A 288 25.54 11.34 -24.51
C VAL A 288 25.65 12.65 -23.73
N SER A 289 25.43 13.78 -24.40
CA SER A 289 25.45 15.14 -23.85
C SER A 289 24.08 15.64 -23.33
#